data_AF-A0A7X3XZK3-F1
#
_entry.id   AF-A0A7X3XZK3-F1
#
_cell.length_a   1.000
_cell.length_b   1.000
_cell.length_c   1.000
_cell.angle_alpha   90.00
_cell.angle_beta   90.00
_cell.angle_gamma   90.00
#
_symmetry.space_group_name_H-M   'P 1'
#
loop_
_entity.id
_entity.type
_entity.pdbx_description
1 polymer ?
#
loop_
_entity_poly.entity_id
_entity_poly.type
_entity_poly.pdbx_seq_one_letter_code
_entity_poly.pdbx_strand_id
1 'polypeptide(L)'
;MLWGGVSPDGDLHLDPAFVLDAPASLPDETGPYRIEVFGAGRVSLVSLDFEMGQLSEGGGGFVFMIPFRDDWPALDRIVLTGPEGTARLDRDTRMPMAIVVDRASGRIRAILRGDAAEARIAAAALEEARADTADGGTRVLVSYGLPRPVSQ
;
A
#
# COMPACT_ATOMS: atom_id res chain seq x y z
N MET A 1 1.64 0.66 -5.28
CA MET A 1 1.41 1.81 -4.38
C MET A 1 2.01 1.53 -3.01
N LEU A 2 2.98 2.34 -2.61
CA LEU A 2 3.52 2.40 -1.25
C LEU A 2 3.22 3.77 -0.67
N TRP A 3 2.91 3.84 0.62
CA TRP A 3 2.55 5.08 1.29
C TRP A 3 2.66 4.94 2.80
N GLY A 4 2.64 6.09 3.44
CA GLY A 4 2.79 6.24 4.87
C GLY A 4 3.22 7.65 5.17
N GLY A 5 3.89 7.83 6.30
CA GLY A 5 4.33 9.15 6.70
C GLY A 5 4.91 9.20 8.09
N VAL A 6 4.95 10.40 8.62
CA VAL A 6 5.40 10.73 9.97
C VAL A 6 4.28 11.51 10.67
N SER A 7 3.94 11.10 11.89
CA SER A 7 2.96 11.82 12.70
C SER A 7 3.52 13.17 13.16
N PRO A 8 2.69 14.09 13.66
CA PRO A 8 3.18 15.32 14.30
C PRO A 8 4.15 15.07 15.47
N ASP A 9 4.05 13.90 16.12
CA ASP A 9 4.92 13.49 17.22
C ASP A 9 6.24 12.83 16.74
N GLY A 10 6.43 12.67 15.43
CA GLY A 10 7.62 12.06 14.84
C GLY A 10 7.52 10.56 14.60
N ASP A 11 6.36 9.94 14.86
CA ASP A 11 6.20 8.50 14.67
C ASP A 11 6.05 8.14 13.19
N LEU A 12 7.00 7.36 12.69
CA LEU A 12 6.94 6.80 11.35
C LEU A 12 5.90 5.69 11.27
N HIS A 13 5.13 5.69 10.19
CA HIS A 13 4.20 4.62 9.88
C HIS A 13 4.22 4.28 8.40
N LEU A 14 3.88 3.02 8.12
CA LEU A 14 3.63 2.52 6.78
C LEU A 14 2.19 2.01 6.72
N ASP A 15 1.48 2.42 5.68
CA ASP A 15 0.15 1.90 5.41
C ASP A 15 0.23 0.68 4.48
N PRO A 16 -0.75 -0.24 4.54
CA PRO A 16 -0.80 -1.41 3.68
C PRO A 16 -0.60 -1.05 2.21
N ALA A 17 0.28 -1.79 1.55
CA ALA A 17 0.68 -1.55 0.17
C ALA A 17 -0.22 -2.31 -0.81
N PHE A 18 -0.45 -1.71 -1.99
CA PHE A 18 -1.37 -2.24 -3.01
C PHE A 18 -0.69 -2.41 -4.36
N VAL A 19 -1.07 -3.45 -5.10
CA VAL A 19 -0.78 -3.59 -6.54
C VAL A 19 -1.89 -2.90 -7.31
N LEU A 20 -1.53 -1.93 -8.15
CA LEU A 20 -2.46 -1.17 -8.99
C LEU A 20 -1.89 -1.10 -10.40
N ASP A 21 -2.77 -1.11 -11.39
CA ASP A 21 -2.43 -0.76 -12.75
C ASP A 21 -2.49 0.77 -12.89
N ALA A 22 -1.36 1.43 -12.62
CA ALA A 22 -1.21 2.86 -12.80
C ALA A 22 0.25 3.22 -13.14
N PRO A 23 0.50 4.40 -13.75
CA PRO A 23 1.85 4.85 -14.06
C PRO A 23 2.74 4.94 -12.83
N ALA A 24 4.04 4.80 -13.05
CA ALA A 24 5.03 5.01 -12.00
C ALA A 24 5.04 6.46 -11.51
N SER A 25 5.24 6.63 -10.22
CA SER A 25 5.36 7.91 -9.53
C SER A 25 6.37 7.71 -8.41
N LEU A 26 7.58 8.21 -8.63
CA LEU A 26 8.72 8.05 -7.75
C LEU A 26 8.99 9.38 -7.02
N PRO A 27 9.84 9.40 -5.97
CA PRO A 27 10.24 10.65 -5.36
C PRO A 27 10.88 11.60 -6.37
N ASP A 28 10.50 12.89 -6.31
CA ASP A 28 11.07 13.95 -7.15
C ASP A 28 12.34 14.55 -6.54
N GLU A 29 12.49 14.45 -5.21
CA GLU A 29 13.61 15.00 -4.45
C GLU A 29 14.22 13.92 -3.56
N THR A 30 15.54 13.94 -3.43
CA THR A 30 16.29 13.09 -2.48
C THR A 30 16.33 13.75 -1.12
N GLY A 31 16.13 12.98 -0.05
CA GLY A 31 16.08 13.51 1.32
C GLY A 31 16.48 12.48 2.38
N PRO A 32 16.25 12.80 3.67
CA PRO A 32 16.73 11.99 4.79
C PRO A 32 15.89 10.73 5.03
N TYR A 33 14.75 10.57 4.36
CA TYR A 33 13.91 9.39 4.46
C TYR A 33 14.29 8.38 3.39
N ARG A 34 14.18 7.10 3.74
CA ARG A 34 14.46 5.99 2.83
C ARG A 34 13.33 4.97 2.88
N ILE A 35 12.87 4.54 1.71
CA ILE A 35 11.99 3.39 1.55
C ILE A 35 12.75 2.25 0.88
N GLU A 36 12.72 1.07 1.51
CA GLU A 36 13.32 -0.15 0.98
C GLU A 36 12.28 -1.24 0.83
N VAL A 37 12.33 -1.96 -0.29
CA VAL A 37 11.48 -3.13 -0.56
C VAL A 37 12.38 -4.34 -0.69
N PHE A 38 12.08 -5.38 0.08
CA PHE A 38 12.84 -6.61 0.10
C PHE A 38 12.01 -7.78 -0.42
N GLY A 39 12.61 -8.59 -1.27
CA GLY A 39 12.11 -9.89 -1.71
C GLY A 39 12.54 -11.03 -0.78
N ALA A 40 12.10 -12.24 -1.12
CA ALA A 40 12.52 -13.47 -0.43
C ALA A 40 14.05 -13.55 -0.30
N GLY A 41 14.52 -14.02 0.86
CA GLY A 41 15.96 -14.09 1.16
C GLY A 41 16.60 -12.73 1.47
N ARG A 42 15.80 -11.69 1.75
CA ARG A 42 16.24 -10.32 2.07
C ARG A 42 17.00 -9.62 0.93
N VAL A 43 16.75 -10.01 -0.31
CA VAL A 43 17.27 -9.31 -1.48
C VAL A 43 16.57 -7.96 -1.59
N SER A 44 17.34 -6.86 -1.58
CA SER A 44 16.78 -5.53 -1.83
C SER A 44 16.37 -5.44 -3.30
N LEU A 45 15.08 -5.18 -3.52
CA LEU A 45 14.49 -4.99 -4.84
C LEU A 45 14.42 -3.51 -5.21
N VAL A 46 14.22 -2.66 -4.19
CA VAL A 46 14.09 -1.21 -4.32
C VAL A 46 14.70 -0.54 -3.10
N SER A 47 15.40 0.57 -3.33
CA SER A 47 15.87 1.51 -2.31
C SER A 47 15.75 2.92 -2.87
N LEU A 48 14.92 3.75 -2.25
CA LEU A 48 14.69 5.13 -2.67
C LEU A 48 14.86 6.07 -1.48
N ASP A 49 15.71 7.08 -1.64
CA ASP A 49 15.87 8.20 -0.72
C ASP A 49 14.93 9.33 -1.13
N PHE A 50 14.27 9.98 -0.18
CA PHE A 50 13.25 10.99 -0.46
C PHE A 50 13.06 12.05 0.62
N GLU A 51 12.52 13.20 0.22
CA GLU A 51 11.99 14.22 1.14
C GLU A 51 10.52 13.95 1.46
N MET A 52 10.16 14.03 2.74
CA MET A 52 8.78 13.82 3.19
C MET A 52 7.94 15.06 2.90
N GLY A 53 6.82 14.88 2.18
CA GLY A 53 5.87 15.96 1.92
C GLY A 53 5.24 16.44 3.23
N GLN A 54 5.37 17.73 3.53
CA GLN A 54 4.82 18.32 4.75
C GLN A 54 3.31 18.48 4.66
N LEU A 55 2.60 18.11 5.72
CA LEU A 55 1.16 18.32 5.84
C LEU A 55 0.88 19.59 6.64
N SER A 56 -0.16 20.34 6.27
CA SER A 56 -0.51 21.62 6.91
C SER A 56 -0.87 21.50 8.38
N GLU A 57 -1.30 20.32 8.81
CA GLU A 57 -1.71 19.98 10.17
C GLU A 57 -0.57 19.41 11.03
N GLY A 58 0.65 19.37 10.49
CA GLY A 58 1.84 18.80 11.11
C GLY A 58 2.12 17.37 10.63
N GLY A 59 3.37 16.94 10.82
CA GLY A 59 3.87 15.68 10.27
C GLY A 59 4.07 15.74 8.75
N GLY A 60 4.06 14.58 8.12
CA GLY A 60 4.27 14.48 6.68
C GLY A 60 3.79 13.16 6.10
N GLY A 61 3.67 13.12 4.78
CA GLY A 61 3.19 11.95 4.06
C GLY A 61 3.86 11.77 2.71
N PHE A 62 3.81 10.53 2.22
CA PHE A 62 4.26 10.18 0.87
C PHE A 62 3.33 9.15 0.24
N VAL A 63 3.28 9.14 -1.08
CA VAL A 63 2.62 8.11 -1.88
C VAL A 63 3.45 7.88 -3.14
N PHE A 64 3.93 6.65 -3.33
CA PHE A 64 4.72 6.26 -4.50
C PHE A 64 4.07 5.12 -5.27
N MET A 65 4.10 5.23 -6.59
CA MET A 65 3.78 4.15 -7.51
C MET A 65 5.10 3.56 -8.02
N ILE A 66 5.56 2.53 -7.32
CA ILE A 66 6.79 1.82 -7.66
C ILE A 66 6.48 0.74 -8.71
N PRO A 67 7.21 0.68 -9.83
CA PRO A 67 7.04 -0.39 -10.82
C PRO A 67 7.18 -1.76 -10.16
N PHE A 68 6.16 -2.60 -10.34
CA PHE A 68 6.18 -3.99 -9.94
C PHE A 68 6.49 -4.84 -11.17
N ARG A 69 7.48 -5.74 -11.08
CA ARG A 69 7.87 -6.61 -12.19
C ARG A 69 7.45 -8.04 -11.90
N ASP A 70 7.01 -8.74 -12.94
CA ASP A 70 6.56 -10.14 -12.83
C ASP A 70 7.68 -11.11 -12.43
N ASP A 71 8.95 -10.70 -12.61
CA ASP A 71 10.13 -11.47 -12.21
C ASP A 71 10.53 -11.27 -10.74
N TRP A 72 9.80 -10.43 -9.99
CA TRP A 72 10.10 -10.23 -8.58
C TRP A 72 9.75 -11.47 -7.74
N PRO A 73 10.65 -11.88 -6.82
CA PRO A 73 10.28 -12.89 -5.84
C PRO A 73 9.15 -12.36 -4.94
N ALA A 74 8.46 -13.26 -4.25
CA ALA A 74 7.49 -12.88 -3.24
C ALA A 74 8.11 -11.87 -2.25
N LEU A 75 7.41 -10.76 -2.00
CA LEU A 75 7.88 -9.75 -1.08
C LEU A 75 8.02 -10.33 0.34
N ASP A 76 9.04 -9.85 1.05
CA ASP A 76 9.36 -10.28 2.40
C ASP A 76 9.08 -9.17 3.41
N ARG A 77 9.51 -7.95 3.10
CA ARG A 77 9.30 -6.77 3.96
C ARG A 77 9.45 -5.46 3.19
N ILE A 78 8.83 -4.41 3.71
CA ILE A 78 9.00 -3.02 3.30
C ILE A 78 9.43 -2.24 4.54
N VAL A 79 10.44 -1.39 4.41
CA VAL A 79 11.02 -0.64 5.53
C VAL A 79 11.09 0.84 5.18
N LEU A 80 10.51 1.67 6.03
CA LEU A 80 10.65 3.12 6.01
C LEU A 80 11.63 3.51 7.11
N THR A 81 12.73 4.15 6.76
CA THR A 81 13.71 4.69 7.70
C THR A 81 13.73 6.21 7.56
N GLY A 82 13.80 6.92 8.69
CA GLY A 82 13.96 8.37 8.72
C GLY A 82 14.80 8.79 9.93
N PRO A 83 15.09 10.09 10.08
CA PRO A 83 15.81 10.63 11.23
C PRO A 83 15.21 10.23 12.58
N GLU A 84 13.88 10.05 12.63
CA GLU A 84 13.10 9.79 13.83
C GLU A 84 13.04 8.31 14.19
N GLY A 85 13.35 7.41 13.25
CA GLY A 85 13.35 5.97 13.51
C GLY A 85 13.07 5.09 12.29
N THR A 86 12.29 4.02 12.50
CA THR A 86 12.00 3.04 11.45
C THR A 86 10.59 2.45 11.60
N ALA A 87 9.85 2.34 10.50
CA ALA A 87 8.61 1.60 10.39
C ALA A 87 8.77 0.42 9.42
N ARG A 88 8.04 -0.68 9.64
CA ARG A 88 8.11 -1.87 8.80
C ARG A 88 6.75 -2.47 8.51
N LEU A 89 6.59 -3.01 7.30
CA LEU A 89 5.58 -3.99 6.96
C LEU A 89 6.27 -5.29 6.59
N ASP A 90 5.77 -6.42 7.09
CA ASP A 90 6.25 -7.75 6.75
C ASP A 90 5.10 -8.75 6.68
N ARG A 91 5.43 -10.03 6.52
CA ARG A 91 4.45 -11.12 6.40
C ARG A 91 3.61 -11.35 7.65
N ASP A 92 4.13 -10.98 8.82
CA ASP A 92 3.44 -11.12 10.10
C ASP A 92 2.57 -9.89 10.41
N THR A 93 2.79 -8.80 9.68
CA THR A 93 1.96 -7.61 9.76
C THR A 93 0.57 -7.92 9.23
N ARG A 94 -0.44 -7.73 10.08
CA ARG A 94 -1.84 -7.95 9.76
C ARG A 94 -2.64 -6.66 9.95
N MET A 95 -2.55 -5.79 8.95
CA MET A 95 -3.25 -4.51 8.89
C MET A 95 -4.26 -4.54 7.75
N PRO A 96 -5.49 -5.04 7.97
CA PRO A 96 -6.49 -5.14 6.92
C PRO A 96 -6.89 -3.73 6.45
N MET A 97 -6.85 -3.56 5.14
CA MET A 97 -7.26 -2.35 4.47
C MET A 97 -7.96 -2.68 3.16
N ALA A 98 -9.03 -1.93 2.89
CA ALA A 98 -9.78 -2.06 1.65
C ALA A 98 -9.98 -0.69 0.99
N ILE A 99 -9.70 -0.58 -0.30
CA ILE A 99 -10.03 0.59 -1.12
C ILE A 99 -11.21 0.21 -2.01
N VAL A 100 -12.32 0.93 -1.86
CA VAL A 100 -13.51 0.77 -2.70
C VAL A 100 -13.41 1.78 -3.82
N VAL A 101 -13.39 1.29 -5.06
CA VAL A 101 -13.21 2.09 -6.25
C VAL A 101 -14.43 1.95 -7.13
N ASP A 102 -14.91 3.04 -7.71
CA ASP A 102 -15.87 3.00 -8.80
C ASP A 102 -15.22 2.38 -10.06
N ARG A 103 -15.81 1.33 -10.62
CA ARG A 103 -15.20 0.57 -11.72
C ARG A 103 -15.19 1.36 -13.03
N ALA A 104 -16.21 2.17 -13.27
CA ALA A 104 -16.38 2.93 -14.51
C ALA A 104 -15.45 4.14 -14.57
N SER A 105 -15.31 4.85 -13.45
CA SER A 105 -14.53 6.10 -13.39
C SER A 105 -13.14 5.95 -12.75
N GLY A 106 -12.86 4.82 -12.09
CA GLY A 106 -11.64 4.65 -11.28
C GLY A 106 -11.63 5.49 -10.01
N ARG A 107 -12.73 6.19 -9.68
CA ARG A 107 -12.79 7.09 -8.52
C ARG A 107 -12.82 6.31 -7.21
N ILE A 108 -11.93 6.65 -6.26
CA ILE A 108 -11.99 6.12 -4.90
C ILE A 108 -13.28 6.61 -4.23
N ARG A 109 -14.10 5.66 -3.75
CA ARG A 109 -15.33 5.92 -2.99
C ARG A 109 -15.09 5.82 -1.48
N ALA A 110 -14.21 4.93 -1.06
CA ALA A 110 -13.87 4.76 0.35
C ALA A 110 -12.49 4.10 0.54
N ILE A 111 -11.85 4.42 1.66
CA ILE A 111 -10.68 3.71 2.19
C ILE A 111 -11.04 3.24 3.59
N LEU A 112 -11.06 1.93 3.80
CA LEU A 112 -11.48 1.27 5.04
C LEU A 112 -10.28 0.62 5.71
N ARG A 113 -10.25 0.63 7.04
CA ARG A 113 -9.19 0.09 7.88
C ARG A 113 -9.78 -0.78 9.00
N GLY A 114 -9.01 -1.74 9.52
CA GLY A 114 -9.43 -2.55 10.67
C GLY A 114 -10.71 -3.36 10.40
N ASP A 115 -11.59 -3.42 11.39
CA ASP A 115 -12.84 -4.21 11.34
C ASP A 115 -13.74 -3.83 10.16
N ALA A 116 -13.79 -2.54 9.80
CA ALA A 116 -14.56 -2.07 8.65
C ALA A 116 -13.99 -2.60 7.33
N ALA A 117 -12.67 -2.70 7.22
CA ALA A 117 -12.02 -3.34 6.08
C ALA A 117 -12.34 -4.83 6.05
N GLU A 118 -12.20 -5.54 7.17
CA GLU A 118 -12.48 -6.98 7.25
C GLU A 118 -13.93 -7.29 6.84
N ALA A 119 -14.90 -6.53 7.36
CA ALA A 119 -16.31 -6.66 6.99
C ALA A 119 -16.54 -6.46 5.48
N ARG A 120 -15.93 -5.43 4.87
CA ARG A 120 -16.09 -5.18 3.43
C ARG A 120 -15.45 -6.26 2.58
N ILE A 121 -14.28 -6.76 2.98
CA ILE A 121 -13.57 -7.85 2.29
C ILE A 121 -14.42 -9.11 2.30
N ALA A 122 -14.98 -9.48 3.45
CA ALA A 122 -15.87 -10.64 3.58
C ALA A 122 -17.13 -10.48 2.70
N ALA A 123 -17.73 -9.29 2.68
CA ALA A 123 -18.87 -9.01 1.80
C ALA A 123 -18.50 -9.11 0.32
N ALA A 124 -17.32 -8.61 -0.09
CA ALA A 124 -16.86 -8.68 -1.48
C ALA A 124 -16.67 -10.12 -1.96
N ALA A 125 -16.06 -10.97 -1.13
CA ALA A 125 -15.88 -12.38 -1.44
C ALA A 125 -17.22 -13.12 -1.61
N LEU A 126 -18.22 -12.77 -0.80
CA LEU A 126 -19.57 -13.34 -0.90
C LEU A 126 -20.32 -12.83 -2.15
N GLU A 127 -20.12 -11.58 -2.54
CA GLU A 127 -20.64 -10.99 -3.78
C GLU A 127 -20.05 -11.70 -5.00
N GLU A 128 -18.73 -11.89 -5.04
CA GLU A 128 -18.01 -12.60 -6.10
C GLU A 128 -18.48 -14.06 -6.23
N ALA A 129 -18.61 -14.77 -5.11
CA ALA A 129 -19.07 -16.17 -5.10
C ALA A 129 -20.52 -16.35 -5.59
N ARG A 130 -21.33 -15.28 -5.56
CA ARG A 130 -22.74 -15.28 -5.99
C ARG A 130 -22.94 -14.75 -7.41
N ALA A 131 -21.92 -14.15 -8.02
CA ALA A 131 -22.06 -13.46 -9.29
C ALA A 131 -21.85 -14.41 -10.48
N ASP A 132 -22.95 -14.85 -11.12
CA ASP A 132 -22.93 -15.46 -12.46
C ASP A 132 -23.04 -14.39 -13.58
N THR A 133 -23.35 -13.14 -13.24
CA THR A 133 -23.37 -11.97 -14.13
C THR A 133 -23.74 -10.77 -13.27
N ALA A 134 -22.75 -10.06 -12.73
CA ALA A 134 -23.01 -8.78 -12.09
C ALA A 134 -21.94 -7.79 -12.54
N ASP A 135 -22.36 -6.89 -13.42
CA ASP A 135 -21.67 -5.64 -13.75
C ASP A 135 -21.69 -4.74 -12.51
N GLY A 136 -20.96 -5.16 -11.47
CA GLY A 136 -20.86 -4.47 -10.21
C GLY A 136 -20.03 -3.21 -10.40
N GLY A 137 -20.68 -2.04 -10.30
CA GLY A 137 -20.07 -0.73 -10.51
C GLY A 137 -18.94 -0.36 -9.53
N THR A 138 -18.59 -1.23 -8.58
CA THR A 138 -17.45 -1.03 -7.67
C THR A 138 -16.49 -2.22 -7.66
N ARG A 139 -15.20 -1.90 -7.66
CA ARG A 139 -14.09 -2.82 -7.44
C ARG A 139 -13.56 -2.63 -6.02
N VAL A 140 -13.25 -3.72 -5.32
CA VAL A 140 -12.60 -3.67 -4.00
C VAL A 140 -11.15 -4.11 -4.16
N LEU A 141 -10.22 -3.27 -3.72
CA LEU A 141 -8.81 -3.58 -3.62
C LEU A 141 -8.51 -3.91 -2.17
N VAL A 142 -7.74 -4.97 -1.92
CA VAL A 142 -7.50 -5.50 -0.57
C VAL A 142 -6.00 -5.59 -0.31
N SER A 143 -5.58 -5.17 0.88
CA SER A 143 -4.24 -5.41 1.39
C SER A 143 -4.29 -5.73 2.88
N TYR A 144 -3.34 -6.55 3.34
CA TYR A 144 -3.15 -6.86 4.75
C TYR A 144 -1.80 -6.32 5.29
N GLY A 145 -1.06 -5.58 4.48
CA GLY A 145 0.29 -5.12 4.78
C GLY A 145 1.14 -5.15 3.51
N LEU A 146 1.71 -6.32 3.22
CA LEU A 146 2.41 -6.54 1.95
C LEU A 146 1.44 -6.95 0.83
N PRO A 147 1.66 -6.47 -0.41
CA PRO A 147 0.92 -6.97 -1.55
C PRO A 147 1.27 -8.44 -1.78
N ARG A 148 0.24 -9.24 -2.05
CA ARG A 148 0.43 -10.61 -2.55
C ARG A 148 0.53 -10.55 -4.08
N PRO A 149 1.41 -11.36 -4.69
CA PRO A 149 1.36 -11.55 -6.13
C PRO A 149 -0.06 -11.98 -6.52
N VAL A 150 -0.65 -11.30 -7.50
CA VAL A 150 -1.90 -11.76 -8.09
C VAL A 150 -1.54 -13.04 -8.84
N SER A 151 -1.97 -14.19 -8.32
CA SER A 151 -1.91 -15.43 -9.10
C SER A 151 -2.90 -15.25 -10.25
N GLN A 152 -2.40 -15.16 -11.48
CA GLN A 152 -3.23 -15.24 -12.69
C GLN A 152 -3.71 -16.69 -12.90
#